data_AF-A0A1E7FU39-F1
#
_entry.id   AF-A0A1E7FU39-F1
#
_cell.length_a   1.000
_cell.length_b   1.000
_cell.length_c   1.000
_cell.angle_alpha   90.00
_cell.angle_beta   90.00
_cell.angle_gamma   90.00
#
_symmetry.space_group_name_H-M   'P 1'
#
loop_
_entity.id
_entity.type
_entity.pdbx_description
1 polymer ?
#
loop_
_entity_poly.entity_id
_entity_poly.type
_entity_poly.pdbx_seq_one_letter_code
_entity_poly.pdbx_strand_id
1 'polypeptide(L)'
;SNNNAIVTPPLRRSDLVVFQSSSFFLVLSLALVTFSPAPALIAKIGSERATSILSIISACAALMEIVFSPALGSLLDSVGRKPALLFTLISIATVHGAVSIHSSVLTICAAKFISAVSVGLFFISSQVIISDISASNPEKLGSMLGVQSALIGAAFFLGAIGAGRLSEFGLSVIYGTSTIIAVLTAALVSFGMRETL
;
A
#
# COMPACT_ATOMS: atom_id res chain seq x y z
N SER A 1 5.20 11.06 -37.60
CA SER A 1 5.13 9.83 -36.81
C SER A 1 6.53 9.48 -36.36
N ASN A 2 7.01 10.11 -35.28
CA ASN A 2 8.37 9.90 -34.77
C ASN A 2 8.25 9.07 -33.50
N ASN A 3 8.51 7.76 -33.64
CA ASN A 3 8.40 6.80 -32.56
C ASN A 3 9.66 6.91 -31.68
N ASN A 4 9.73 7.99 -30.88
CA ASN A 4 10.67 8.07 -29.77
C ASN A 4 10.16 7.17 -28.65
N ALA A 5 10.23 5.86 -28.86
CA ALA A 5 10.19 4.91 -27.76
C ALA A 5 11.41 5.25 -26.89
N ILE A 6 11.17 5.91 -25.76
CA ILE A 6 12.17 6.15 -24.73
C ILE A 6 12.61 4.77 -24.27
N VAL A 7 13.70 4.25 -24.84
CA VAL A 7 14.30 2.99 -24.43
C VAL A 7 14.95 3.26 -23.08
N THR A 8 14.14 3.18 -22.02
CA THR A 8 14.63 3.24 -20.64
C THR A 8 15.69 2.16 -20.47
N PRO A 9 16.87 2.46 -19.90
CA PRO A 9 17.91 1.45 -19.71
C PRO A 9 17.37 0.26 -18.92
N PRO A 10 17.81 -0.98 -19.22
CA PRO A 10 17.35 -2.16 -18.51
C PRO A 10 17.72 -2.03 -17.02
N LEU A 11 16.70 -2.12 -16.17
CA LEU A 11 16.83 -2.03 -14.71
C LEU A 11 17.89 -3.04 -14.20
N ARG A 12 18.78 -2.60 -13.30
CA ARG A 12 19.81 -3.48 -12.74
C ARG A 12 19.17 -4.46 -11.75
N ARG A 13 19.80 -5.63 -11.56
CA ARG A 13 19.39 -6.59 -10.51
C ARG A 13 19.32 -5.97 -9.11
N SER A 14 20.11 -4.94 -8.83
CA SER A 14 20.05 -4.18 -7.57
C SER A 14 18.71 -3.46 -7.39
N ASP A 15 18.13 -2.90 -8.45
CA ASP A 15 16.89 -2.14 -8.40
C ASP A 15 15.70 -3.07 -8.13
N LEU A 16 15.76 -4.30 -8.65
CA LEU A 16 14.78 -5.35 -8.36
C LEU A 16 14.77 -5.73 -6.87
N VAL A 17 15.94 -5.90 -6.25
CA VAL A 17 16.04 -6.26 -4.83
C VAL A 17 15.51 -5.13 -3.94
N VAL A 18 15.85 -3.88 -4.26
CA VAL A 18 15.32 -2.71 -3.55
C VAL A 18 13.79 -2.63 -3.72
N PHE A 19 13.30 -2.83 -4.94
CA PHE A 19 11.87 -2.88 -5.24
C PHE A 19 11.14 -3.98 -4.46
N GLN A 20 11.63 -5.22 -4.50
CA GLN A 20 11.05 -6.36 -3.79
C GLN A 20 11.08 -6.17 -2.26
N SER A 21 12.17 -5.62 -1.73
CA SER A 21 12.27 -5.30 -0.31
C SER A 21 11.27 -4.23 0.10
N SER A 22 11.16 -3.14 -0.67
CA SER A 22 10.18 -2.09 -0.40
C SER A 22 8.73 -2.58 -0.51
N SER A 23 8.46 -3.44 -1.50
CA SER A 23 7.16 -4.10 -1.69
C SER A 23 6.76 -4.91 -0.47
N PHE A 24 7.71 -5.68 0.07
CA PHE A 24 7.49 -6.47 1.27
C PHE A 24 7.10 -5.60 2.47
N PHE A 25 7.86 -4.52 2.73
CA PHE A 25 7.56 -3.63 3.87
C PHE A 25 6.27 -2.83 3.68
N LEU A 26 5.98 -2.40 2.45
CA LEU A 26 4.72 -1.76 2.11
C LEU A 26 3.53 -2.69 2.41
N VAL A 27 3.59 -3.93 1.95
CA VAL A 27 2.53 -4.92 2.19
C VAL A 27 2.44 -5.29 3.66
N LEU A 28 3.56 -5.36 4.38
CA LEU A 28 3.57 -5.60 5.82
C LEU A 28 2.86 -4.47 6.57
N SER A 29 3.18 -3.22 6.23
CA SER A 29 2.52 -2.02 6.77
C SER A 29 1.01 -2.05 6.55
N LEU A 30 0.57 -2.45 5.35
CA LEU A 30 -0.85 -2.59 5.01
C LEU A 30 -1.52 -3.77 5.72
N ALA A 31 -0.82 -4.91 5.81
CA ALA A 31 -1.33 -6.12 6.47
C ALA A 31 -1.55 -5.91 7.97
N LEU A 32 -0.67 -5.16 8.63
CA LEU A 32 -0.86 -4.75 10.04
C LEU A 32 -2.17 -4.00 10.26
N VAL A 33 -2.49 -3.06 9.37
CA VAL A 33 -3.73 -2.26 9.45
C VAL A 33 -4.95 -3.07 9.03
N THR A 34 -4.80 -3.95 8.03
CA THR A 34 -5.88 -4.74 7.45
C THR A 34 -6.36 -5.83 8.39
N PHE A 35 -5.43 -6.51 9.08
CA PHE A 35 -5.74 -7.56 10.04
C PHE A 35 -5.93 -7.05 11.47
N SER A 36 -5.93 -5.73 11.67
CA SER A 36 -6.33 -5.17 12.95
C SER A 36 -7.74 -5.66 13.30
N PRO A 37 -7.94 -6.29 14.47
CA PRO A 37 -9.24 -6.85 14.84
C PRO A 37 -10.21 -5.70 15.18
N ALA A 38 -10.97 -5.26 14.18
CA ALA A 38 -12.21 -4.52 14.37
C ALA A 38 -13.15 -5.15 15.45
N PRO A 39 -13.19 -6.48 15.67
CA PRO A 39 -14.03 -7.09 16.71
C PRO A 39 -13.60 -6.80 18.16
N ALA A 40 -12.32 -6.47 18.41
CA ALA A 40 -11.84 -6.21 19.77
C ALA A 40 -12.39 -4.88 20.34
N LEU A 41 -12.72 -3.91 19.48
CA LEU A 41 -13.46 -2.70 19.87
C LEU A 41 -14.95 -2.96 20.12
N ILE A 42 -15.56 -3.91 19.41
CA ILE A 42 -16.98 -4.28 19.56
C ILE A 42 -17.21 -4.97 20.92
N ALA A 43 -16.25 -5.77 21.37
CA ALA A 43 -16.32 -6.50 22.64
C ALA A 43 -16.23 -5.59 23.88
N LYS A 44 -15.71 -4.35 23.76
CA LYS A 44 -15.41 -3.47 24.90
C LYS A 44 -16.41 -2.31 25.10
N ILE A 45 -17.26 -1.99 24.11
CA ILE A 45 -18.05 -0.74 24.08
C ILE A 45 -19.58 -0.97 23.94
N GLY A 46 -20.02 -2.17 23.55
CA GLY A 46 -21.45 -2.51 23.36
C GLY A 46 -21.90 -2.36 21.89
N SER A 47 -22.58 -3.39 21.38
CA SER A 47 -22.70 -3.67 19.94
C SER A 47 -23.75 -2.87 19.17
N GLU A 48 -24.73 -2.21 19.80
CA GLU A 48 -25.84 -1.62 19.03
C GLU A 48 -25.53 -0.21 18.47
N ARG A 49 -25.03 0.71 19.31
CA ARG A 49 -24.79 2.10 18.87
C ARG A 49 -23.49 2.27 18.10
N ALA A 50 -22.44 1.54 18.49
CA ALA A 50 -21.16 1.56 17.80
C ALA A 50 -21.28 1.00 16.38
N THR A 51 -22.00 -0.11 16.20
CA THR A 51 -22.18 -0.75 14.89
C THR A 51 -23.09 0.07 13.98
N SER A 52 -24.14 0.71 14.51
CA SER A 52 -25.05 1.53 13.70
C SER A 52 -24.36 2.80 13.17
N ILE A 53 -23.61 3.52 14.02
CA ILE A 53 -22.84 4.69 13.61
C ILE A 53 -21.67 4.29 12.69
N LEU A 54 -20.97 3.20 13.00
CA LEU A 54 -19.89 2.67 12.17
C LEU A 54 -20.40 2.22 10.79
N SER A 55 -21.62 1.68 10.71
CA SER A 55 -22.25 1.26 9.44
C SER A 55 -22.71 2.44 8.60
N ILE A 56 -23.33 3.48 9.21
CA ILE A 56 -23.73 4.71 8.51
C ILE A 56 -22.50 5.44 7.96
N ILE A 57 -21.41 5.45 8.72
CA ILE A 57 -20.16 6.07 8.28
C ILE A 57 -19.47 5.23 7.21
N SER A 58 -19.45 3.90 7.33
CA SER A 58 -19.01 3.01 6.23
C SER A 58 -19.84 3.20 4.97
N ALA A 59 -21.15 3.41 5.08
CA ALA A 59 -22.02 3.64 3.93
C ALA A 59 -21.77 4.99 3.25
N CYS A 60 -21.60 6.07 4.02
CA CYS A 60 -21.24 7.38 3.47
C CYS A 60 -19.83 7.40 2.87
N ALA A 61 -18.89 6.67 3.49
CA ALA A 61 -17.55 6.49 2.97
C ALA A 61 -17.53 5.70 1.67
N ALA A 62 -18.28 4.59 1.59
CA ALA A 62 -18.44 3.81 0.37
C ALA A 62 -19.07 4.64 -0.76
N LEU A 63 -20.02 5.52 -0.45
CA LEU A 63 -20.60 6.46 -1.42
C LEU A 63 -19.56 7.46 -1.97
N MET A 64 -18.75 8.05 -1.09
CA MET A 64 -17.64 8.93 -1.51
C MET A 64 -16.58 8.16 -2.32
N GLU A 65 -16.27 6.93 -1.91
CA GLU A 65 -15.36 6.00 -2.58
C GLU A 65 -15.84 5.65 -4.00
N ILE A 66 -17.12 5.35 -4.17
CA ILE A 66 -17.72 5.06 -5.48
C ILE A 66 -17.71 6.28 -6.41
N VAL A 67 -17.92 7.49 -5.88
CA VAL A 67 -17.99 8.72 -6.69
C VAL A 67 -16.60 9.24 -7.08
N PHE A 68 -15.59 9.08 -6.23
CA PHE A 68 -14.23 9.58 -6.49
C PHE A 68 -13.28 8.55 -7.09
N SER A 69 -13.59 7.25 -7.03
CA SER A 69 -12.75 6.18 -7.60
C SER A 69 -12.49 6.33 -9.12
N PRO A 70 -13.46 6.78 -9.96
CA PRO A 70 -13.19 7.00 -11.38
C PRO A 70 -12.39 8.30 -11.67
N ALA A 71 -12.50 9.31 -10.80
CA ALA A 71 -11.95 10.64 -11.04
C ALA A 71 -10.43 10.74 -10.76
N LEU A 72 -9.88 9.87 -9.91
CA LEU A 72 -8.46 9.85 -9.59
C LEU A 72 -7.61 9.01 -10.56
N GLY A 73 -8.22 8.14 -11.37
CA GLY A 73 -7.51 7.32 -12.35
C GLY A 73 -6.82 8.15 -13.44
N SER A 74 -7.41 9.26 -13.87
CA SER A 74 -6.88 10.08 -14.97
C SER A 74 -5.69 10.97 -14.59
N LEU A 75 -5.38 11.15 -13.29
CA LEU A 75 -4.20 11.90 -12.85
C LEU A 75 -2.91 11.05 -12.86
N LEU A 76 -3.02 9.72 -13.02
CA LEU A 76 -1.91 8.76 -12.89
C LEU A 76 -1.37 8.23 -14.22
N ASP A 77 -1.94 8.67 -15.34
CA ASP A 77 -1.67 8.15 -16.69
C ASP A 77 -0.25 8.40 -17.23
N SER A 78 0.70 8.95 -16.46
CA SER A 78 2.10 9.10 -16.91
C SER A 78 3.18 9.08 -15.83
N VAL A 79 2.91 8.53 -14.63
CA VAL A 79 3.88 8.59 -13.54
C VAL A 79 4.84 7.39 -13.62
N GLY A 80 6.12 7.67 -13.88
CA GLY A 80 7.18 6.65 -14.03
C GLY A 80 7.34 5.69 -12.83
N ARG A 81 8.16 4.64 -13.01
CA ARG A 81 8.29 3.49 -12.09
C ARG A 81 8.60 3.85 -10.62
N LYS A 82 9.51 4.80 -10.39
CA LYS A 82 9.90 5.28 -9.04
C LYS A 82 8.89 6.26 -8.42
N PRO A 83 8.43 7.32 -9.11
CA PRO A 83 7.49 8.27 -8.53
C PRO A 83 6.13 7.62 -8.20
N ALA A 84 5.68 6.59 -8.93
CA ALA A 84 4.47 5.85 -8.56
C ALA A 84 4.61 5.15 -7.19
N LEU A 85 5.74 4.47 -6.94
CA LEU A 85 6.03 3.82 -5.65
C LEU A 85 6.11 4.81 -4.49
N LEU A 86 6.81 5.92 -4.70
CA LEU A 86 6.93 6.97 -3.69
C LEU A 86 5.56 7.62 -3.41
N PHE A 87 4.75 7.86 -4.44
CA PHE A 87 3.41 8.39 -4.28
C PHE A 87 2.53 7.45 -3.43
N THR A 88 2.55 6.15 -3.71
CA THR A 88 1.84 5.15 -2.89
C THR A 88 2.31 5.19 -1.43
N LEU A 89 3.63 5.17 -1.21
CA LEU A 89 4.22 5.15 0.13
C LEU A 89 3.90 6.42 0.94
N ILE A 90 4.03 7.59 0.32
CA ILE A 90 3.72 8.88 0.95
C ILE A 90 2.23 9.01 1.24
N SER A 91 1.37 8.59 0.30
CA SER A 91 -0.07 8.62 0.48
C SER A 91 -0.49 7.74 1.66
N ILE A 92 0.03 6.50 1.72
CA ILE A 92 -0.22 5.56 2.82
C ILE A 92 0.30 6.10 4.16
N ALA A 93 1.54 6.61 4.19
CA ALA A 93 2.10 7.19 5.41
C ALA A 93 1.27 8.38 5.92
N THR A 94 0.79 9.23 5.02
CA THR A 94 0.00 10.41 5.37
C THR A 94 -1.34 10.01 5.97
N VAL A 95 -2.07 9.10 5.31
CA VAL A 95 -3.41 8.71 5.76
C VAL A 95 -3.35 7.79 6.98
N HIS A 96 -2.38 6.90 7.08
CA HIS A 96 -2.18 6.10 8.28
C HIS A 96 -1.71 6.95 9.45
N GLY A 97 -0.87 7.95 9.21
CA GLY A 97 -0.41 8.90 10.23
C GLY A 97 -1.57 9.76 10.76
N ALA A 98 -2.44 10.23 9.85
CA ALA A 98 -3.65 10.96 10.23
C ALA A 98 -4.56 10.12 11.15
N VAL A 99 -4.73 8.83 10.87
CA VAL A 99 -5.51 7.91 11.72
C VAL A 99 -4.80 7.64 13.05
N SER A 100 -3.47 7.59 13.06
CA SER A 100 -2.69 7.41 14.30
C SER A 100 -2.89 8.58 15.28
N ILE A 101 -2.94 9.82 14.77
CA ILE A 101 -3.14 11.02 15.58
C ILE A 101 -4.62 11.21 15.97
N HIS A 102 -5.53 11.01 15.02
CA HIS A 102 -6.97 11.19 15.22
C HIS A 102 -7.73 9.99 14.66
N SER A 103 -7.96 9.00 15.51
CA SER A 103 -8.69 7.77 15.17
C SER A 103 -10.20 8.01 15.23
N SER A 104 -10.76 8.66 14.20
CA SER A 104 -12.20 8.80 14.00
C SER A 104 -12.67 7.92 12.84
N VAL A 105 -13.97 7.65 12.78
CA VAL A 105 -14.50 6.76 11.76
C VAL A 105 -14.33 7.36 10.35
N LEU A 106 -14.51 8.68 10.21
CA LEU A 106 -14.30 9.37 8.94
C LEU A 106 -12.83 9.32 8.48
N THR A 107 -11.87 9.48 9.39
CA THR A 107 -10.44 9.41 9.05
C THR A 107 -10.01 8.00 8.69
N ILE A 108 -10.53 6.98 9.39
CA ILE A 108 -10.29 5.56 9.05
C ILE A 108 -10.84 5.25 7.66
N CYS A 109 -12.08 5.66 7.37
CA CYS A 109 -12.71 5.47 6.07
C CYS A 109 -11.93 6.14 4.94
N ALA A 110 -11.56 7.41 5.09
CA ALA A 110 -10.75 8.12 4.12
C ALA A 110 -9.39 7.44 3.91
N ALA A 111 -8.76 6.96 5.00
CA ALA A 111 -7.51 6.23 4.91
C ALA A 111 -7.64 4.90 4.17
N LYS A 112 -8.71 4.12 4.39
CA LYS A 112 -8.92 2.88 3.64
C LYS A 112 -9.12 3.13 2.16
N PHE A 113 -9.91 4.14 1.80
CA PHE A 113 -10.15 4.49 0.39
C PHE A 113 -8.85 4.89 -0.32
N ILE A 114 -8.11 5.85 0.26
CA ILE A 114 -6.85 6.34 -0.33
C ILE A 114 -5.81 5.21 -0.37
N SER A 115 -5.72 4.38 0.66
CA SER A 115 -4.84 3.21 0.68
C SER A 115 -5.23 2.19 -0.39
N ALA A 116 -6.52 1.93 -0.61
CA ALA A 116 -6.98 0.99 -1.65
C ALA A 116 -6.58 1.44 -3.06
N VAL A 117 -6.80 2.72 -3.37
CA VAL A 117 -6.38 3.32 -4.66
C VAL A 117 -4.86 3.26 -4.81
N SER A 118 -4.12 3.64 -3.77
CA SER A 118 -2.66 3.65 -3.76
C SER A 118 -2.06 2.25 -3.95
N VAL A 119 -2.72 1.22 -3.41
CA VAL A 119 -2.34 -0.19 -3.56
C VAL A 119 -2.59 -0.69 -4.98
N GLY A 120 -3.72 -0.32 -5.60
CA GLY A 120 -4.00 -0.67 -6.99
C GLY A 120 -2.89 -0.18 -7.93
N LEU A 121 -2.44 1.06 -7.73
CA LEU A 121 -1.32 1.64 -8.48
C LEU A 121 0.00 0.91 -8.26
N PHE A 122 0.26 0.51 -7.02
CA PHE A 122 1.44 -0.27 -6.68
C PHE A 122 1.46 -1.62 -7.39
N PHE A 123 0.34 -2.37 -7.41
CA PHE A 123 0.29 -3.66 -8.10
C PHE A 123 0.45 -3.52 -9.61
N ILE A 124 -0.18 -2.53 -10.23
CA ILE A 124 -0.02 -2.25 -11.67
C ILE A 124 1.44 -1.91 -11.97
N SER A 125 2.02 -0.96 -11.24
CA SER A 125 3.41 -0.54 -11.41
C SER A 125 4.40 -1.68 -11.15
N SER A 126 4.13 -2.52 -10.15
CA SER A 126 4.92 -3.70 -9.82
C SER A 126 4.98 -4.69 -10.98
N GLN A 127 3.84 -4.97 -11.62
CA GLN A 127 3.80 -5.89 -12.74
C GLN A 127 4.55 -5.34 -13.95
N VAL A 128 4.41 -4.04 -14.22
CA VAL A 128 5.18 -3.35 -15.28
C VAL A 128 6.68 -3.41 -15.01
N ILE A 129 7.13 -3.08 -13.79
CA ILE A 129 8.55 -3.14 -13.40
C ILE A 129 9.13 -4.55 -13.58
N ILE A 130 8.43 -5.58 -13.11
CA ILE A 130 8.89 -6.98 -13.20
C ILE A 130 8.90 -7.45 -14.66
N SER A 131 7.91 -7.05 -15.46
CA SER A 131 7.83 -7.33 -16.89
C SER A 131 8.98 -6.64 -17.66
N ASP A 132 9.23 -5.37 -17.39
CA ASP A 132 10.30 -4.58 -18.03
C ASP A 132 11.70 -5.14 -17.73
N ILE A 133 11.93 -5.63 -16.50
CA ILE A 133 13.18 -6.33 -16.13
C ILE A 133 13.31 -7.66 -16.88
N SER A 134 12.21 -8.39 -16.98
CA SER A 134 12.16 -9.71 -17.59
C SER A 134 12.08 -9.65 -19.13
N ALA A 135 11.95 -8.45 -19.73
CA ALA A 135 11.94 -8.26 -21.18
C ALA A 135 13.20 -8.84 -21.85
N SER A 136 14.33 -8.81 -21.14
CA SER A 136 15.60 -9.41 -21.59
C SER A 136 15.69 -10.93 -21.43
N ASN A 137 14.84 -11.54 -20.57
CA ASN A 137 14.87 -12.96 -20.21
C ASN A 137 13.46 -13.44 -19.80
N PRO A 138 12.54 -13.67 -20.76
CA PRO A 138 11.14 -13.97 -20.46
C PRO A 138 10.93 -15.28 -19.67
N GLU A 139 11.86 -16.23 -19.78
CA GLU A 139 11.85 -17.47 -18.98
C GLU A 139 11.90 -17.22 -17.45
N LYS A 140 12.47 -16.08 -17.02
CA LYS A 140 12.60 -15.73 -15.61
C LYS A 140 11.40 -14.95 -15.06
N LEU A 141 10.49 -14.50 -15.92
CA LEU A 141 9.32 -13.70 -15.52
C LEU A 141 8.47 -14.44 -14.49
N GLY A 142 8.14 -15.71 -14.75
CA GLY A 142 7.36 -16.54 -13.85
C GLY A 142 8.03 -16.73 -12.48
N SER A 143 9.36 -16.91 -12.46
CA SER A 143 10.12 -17.02 -11.22
C SER A 143 10.11 -15.70 -10.43
N MET A 144 10.27 -14.55 -11.09
CA MET A 144 10.25 -13.24 -10.43
C MET A 144 8.87 -12.88 -9.86
N LEU A 145 7.79 -13.18 -10.60
CA LEU A 145 6.42 -13.01 -10.10
C LEU A 145 6.12 -13.97 -8.94
N GLY A 146 6.69 -15.18 -8.98
CA GLY A 146 6.63 -16.15 -7.88
C GLY A 146 7.31 -15.64 -6.61
N VAL A 147 8.52 -15.10 -6.72
CA VAL A 147 9.23 -14.48 -5.59
C VAL A 147 8.45 -13.29 -5.03
N GLN A 148 7.90 -12.43 -5.90
CA GLN A 148 7.08 -11.30 -5.46
C GLN A 148 5.84 -11.78 -4.68
N SER A 149 5.15 -12.80 -5.18
CA SER A 149 3.97 -13.38 -4.51
C SER A 149 4.33 -14.02 -3.18
N ALA A 150 5.48 -14.70 -3.09
CA ALA A 150 5.99 -15.28 -1.85
C ALA A 150 6.28 -14.20 -0.79
N LEU A 151 6.89 -13.09 -1.20
CA LEU A 151 7.14 -11.94 -0.32
C LEU A 151 5.84 -11.33 0.18
N ILE A 152 4.86 -11.14 -0.71
CA ILE A 152 3.53 -10.62 -0.34
C ILE A 152 2.85 -11.55 0.68
N GLY A 153 2.84 -12.86 0.42
CA GLY A 153 2.28 -13.85 1.36
C GLY A 153 2.98 -13.85 2.72
N ALA A 154 4.31 -13.78 2.73
CA ALA A 154 5.09 -13.69 3.96
C ALA A 154 4.81 -12.41 4.74
N ALA A 155 4.67 -11.27 4.05
CA ALA A 155 4.30 -10.00 4.65
C ALA A 155 2.89 -10.04 5.27
N PHE A 156 1.91 -10.66 4.59
CA PHE A 156 0.57 -10.86 5.16
C PHE A 156 0.59 -11.75 6.40
N PHE A 157 1.35 -12.84 6.38
CA PHE A 157 1.48 -13.73 7.54
C PHE A 157 2.07 -13.00 8.75
N LEU A 158 3.18 -12.29 8.56
CA LEU A 158 3.81 -11.49 9.61
C LEU A 158 2.90 -10.33 10.06
N GLY A 159 2.18 -9.71 9.13
CA GLY A 159 1.22 -8.66 9.40
C GLY A 159 0.06 -9.14 10.26
N ALA A 160 -0.46 -10.34 10.04
CA ALA A 160 -1.53 -10.92 10.87
C ALA A 160 -1.07 -11.18 12.30
N ILE A 161 0.13 -11.76 12.47
CA ILE A 161 0.73 -12.01 13.79
C ILE A 161 0.99 -10.69 14.52
N GLY A 162 1.58 -9.72 13.82
CA GLY A 162 1.87 -8.39 14.36
C GLY A 162 0.59 -7.64 14.74
N ALA A 163 -0.43 -7.66 13.88
CA ALA A 163 -1.71 -7.00 14.12
C ALA A 163 -2.39 -7.56 15.37
N GLY A 164 -2.37 -8.89 15.55
CA GLY A 164 -2.92 -9.53 16.75
C GLY A 164 -2.28 -9.02 18.03
N ARG A 165 -0.94 -8.96 18.08
CA ARG A 165 -0.21 -8.47 19.27
C ARG A 165 -0.37 -6.97 19.51
N LEU A 166 -0.35 -6.17 18.45
CA LEU A 166 -0.47 -4.72 18.57
C LEU A 166 -1.92 -4.29 18.88
N SER A 167 -2.91 -5.16 18.63
CA SER A 167 -4.32 -4.85 18.90
C SER A 167 -4.63 -4.62 20.38
N GLU A 168 -3.84 -5.19 21.28
CA GLU A 168 -3.96 -4.99 22.72
C GLU A 168 -3.68 -3.54 23.14
N PHE A 169 -2.84 -2.83 22.37
CA PHE A 169 -2.44 -1.44 22.63
C PHE A 169 -3.35 -0.41 21.95
N GLY A 170 -4.31 -0.85 21.15
CA GLY A 170 -5.29 0.00 20.48
C GLY A 170 -4.92 0.39 19.05
N LEU A 171 -5.91 0.97 18.36
CA LEU A 171 -5.85 1.23 16.91
C LEU A 171 -4.77 2.26 16.55
N SER A 172 -4.59 3.28 17.38
CA SER A 172 -3.62 4.36 17.14
C SER A 172 -2.18 3.85 17.08
N VAL A 173 -1.85 2.80 17.85
CA VAL A 173 -0.53 2.17 17.86
C VAL A 173 -0.30 1.35 16.59
N ILE A 174 -1.29 0.59 16.12
CA ILE A 174 -1.20 -0.16 14.86
C ILE A 174 -0.99 0.78 13.67
N TYR A 175 -1.78 1.85 13.59
CA TYR A 175 -1.63 2.84 12.52
C TYR A 175 -0.32 3.62 12.65
N GLY A 176 0.15 3.87 13.86
CA GLY A 176 1.45 4.51 14.11
C GLY A 176 2.62 3.65 13.63
N THR A 177 2.63 2.35 13.97
CA THR A 177 3.68 1.43 13.50
C THR A 177 3.64 1.25 11.98
N SER A 178 2.45 1.14 11.41
CA SER A 178 2.24 1.10 9.96
C SER A 178 2.80 2.34 9.27
N THR A 179 2.59 3.53 9.85
CA THR A 179 3.13 4.81 9.37
C THR A 179 4.64 4.83 9.40
N ILE A 180 5.26 4.40 10.51
CA ILE A 180 6.72 4.33 10.65
C ILE A 180 7.31 3.41 9.58
N ILE A 181 6.71 2.23 9.37
CA ILE A 181 7.16 1.29 8.33
C ILE A 181 7.03 1.92 6.94
N ALA A 182 5.92 2.62 6.65
CA ALA A 182 5.71 3.28 5.37
C ALA A 182 6.73 4.40 5.11
N VAL A 183 7.03 5.23 6.13
CA VAL A 183 8.03 6.30 6.03
C VAL A 183 9.44 5.74 5.83
N LEU A 184 9.83 4.71 6.58
CA LEU A 184 11.12 4.05 6.42
C LEU A 184 11.26 3.41 5.03
N THR A 185 10.18 2.83 4.53
CA THR A 185 10.12 2.26 3.20
C THR A 185 10.22 3.33 2.11
N ALA A 186 9.54 4.48 2.31
CA ALA A 186 9.67 5.64 1.42
C ALA A 186 11.10 6.15 1.35
N ALA A 187 11.80 6.22 2.50
CA ALA A 187 13.21 6.57 2.56
C ALA A 187 14.08 5.53 1.83
N LEU A 188 13.81 4.24 2.03
CA LEU A 188 14.55 3.17 1.34
C LEU A 188 14.39 3.26 -0.18
N VAL A 189 13.19 3.57 -0.68
CA VAL A 189 12.94 3.76 -2.12
C VAL A 189 13.58 5.05 -2.64
N SER A 190 13.52 6.14 -1.88
CA SER A 190 14.07 7.43 -2.30
C SER A 190 15.59 7.37 -2.47
N PHE A 191 16.31 6.74 -1.53
CA PHE A 191 17.77 6.58 -1.55
C PHE A 191 18.26 5.37 -2.35
N GLY A 192 17.49 4.28 -2.38
CA GLY A 192 17.90 3.00 -2.97
C GLY A 192 17.63 2.85 -4.46
N MET A 193 16.54 3.45 -4.98
CA MET A 193 16.22 3.38 -6.41
C MET A 193 16.78 4.60 -7.15
N ARG A 194 17.55 4.39 -8.22
CA ARG A 194 17.92 5.47 -9.15
C ARG A 194 16.71 5.84 -10.01
N GLU A 195 16.53 7.14 -10.25
CA GLU A 195 15.48 7.63 -11.16
C GLU A 195 15.71 7.03 -12.55
N THR A 196 14.78 6.21 -13.03
CA THR A 196 14.66 5.92 -14.46
C THR A 196 13.67 6.91 -15.04
N LEU A 197 14.19 8.08 -15.43
CA LEU A 197 13.64 8.90 -16.51
C LEU A 197 14.28 8.45 -17.82
#